data_AF-A0A8C0IMD8-F1
#
_entry.id   AF-A0A8C0IMD8-F1
#
_cell.length_a   1.000
_cell.length_b   1.000
_cell.length_c   1.000
_cell.angle_alpha   90.00
_cell.angle_beta   90.00
_cell.angle_gamma   90.00
#
_symmetry.space_group_name_H-M   'P 1'
#
loop_
_entity.id
_entity.type
_entity.pdbx_description
1 polymer ?
#
loop_
_entity_poly.entity_id
_entity_poly.type
_entity_poly.pdbx_seq_one_letter_code
_entity_poly.pdbx_strand_id
1 'polypeptide(L)'
;LRNTDLAHWLRFTVSQYIYLQDPKLRELLDAGNLGGRLENRMITVVYGPDLVNISYLNLVAFQEEIVKEWTDEVFSLATNLLAHNMSRDAFLEKAYTKLKLQVTPEGRIPLKSIYRLFSADRKRVETALEACSLPSARVSIEISSWPALKCCQFIAEHAP
;
A
#
# COMPACT_ATOMS: atom_id res chain seq x y z
N LEU A 1 -0.92 3.02 7.71
CA LEU A 1 -0.58 3.28 6.30
C LEU A 1 0.67 2.55 5.77
N ARG A 2 1.67 2.19 6.59
CA ARG A 2 2.95 1.61 6.11
C ARG A 2 2.92 0.16 5.58
N ASN A 3 1.78 -0.54 5.58
CA ASN A 3 1.71 -1.95 5.17
C ASN A 3 0.49 -2.29 4.30
N THR A 4 -0.25 -1.29 3.84
CA THR A 4 -1.47 -1.47 3.04
C THR A 4 -1.10 -1.46 1.56
N ASP A 5 -0.95 -2.66 0.99
CA ASP A 5 -0.86 -2.84 -0.45
C ASP A 5 -2.21 -2.49 -1.06
N LEU A 6 -2.27 -1.48 -1.93
CA LEU A 6 -3.50 -1.15 -2.66
C LEU A 6 -4.02 -2.35 -3.48
N ALA A 7 -3.16 -3.35 -3.79
CA ALA A 7 -3.61 -4.64 -4.36
C ALA A 7 -4.57 -5.43 -3.46
N HIS A 8 -4.38 -5.38 -2.14
CA HIS A 8 -5.30 -6.02 -1.19
C HIS A 8 -6.58 -5.22 -1.00
N TRP A 9 -6.53 -3.90 -1.24
CA TRP A 9 -7.72 -3.04 -1.25
C TRP A 9 -8.57 -3.31 -2.50
N LEU A 10 -7.92 -3.64 -3.62
CA LEU A 10 -8.53 -4.09 -4.87
C LEU A 10 -9.17 -5.48 -4.78
N ARG A 11 -8.97 -6.24 -3.69
CA ARG A 11 -9.54 -7.57 -3.53
C ARG A 11 -10.78 -7.51 -2.64
N PHE A 12 -11.82 -6.83 -3.14
CA PHE A 12 -13.20 -6.74 -2.62
C PHE A 12 -13.58 -5.43 -1.93
N THR A 13 -14.44 -4.69 -2.65
CA THR A 13 -15.49 -3.77 -2.21
C THR A 13 -15.12 -2.78 -1.11
N VAL A 14 -14.76 -1.58 -1.56
CA VAL A 14 -15.07 -0.35 -0.81
C VAL A 14 -16.59 -0.28 -0.74
N SER A 15 -17.18 -0.74 0.36
CA SER A 15 -18.60 -0.55 0.60
C SER A 15 -18.75 0.71 1.45
N GLN A 16 -19.58 1.63 0.99
CA GLN A 16 -19.83 2.92 1.62
C GLN A 16 -20.70 2.74 2.88
N TYR A 17 -20.17 2.06 3.90
CA TYR A 17 -20.82 1.94 5.20
C TYR A 17 -19.92 2.57 6.25
N ILE A 18 -20.34 3.74 6.75
CA ILE A 18 -19.74 4.40 7.90
C ILE A 18 -20.05 3.52 9.11
N TYR A 19 -19.03 2.81 9.62
CA TYR A 19 -19.19 1.95 10.80
C TYR A 19 -17.98 2.11 11.72
N LEU A 20 -18.11 2.99 12.71
CA LEU A 20 -17.14 3.09 13.79
C LEU A 20 -17.55 2.14 14.93
N GLN A 21 -16.85 1.01 15.04
CA GLN A 21 -17.14 0.00 16.07
C GLN A 21 -16.81 0.45 17.49
N ASP A 22 -15.86 1.38 17.69
CA ASP A 22 -15.36 1.74 19.01
C ASP A 22 -16.07 2.99 19.56
N PRO A 23 -16.90 2.85 20.62
CA PRO A 23 -17.62 3.97 21.22
C PRO A 23 -16.71 5.03 21.86
N LYS A 24 -15.55 4.62 22.41
CA LYS A 24 -14.62 5.56 23.06
C LYS A 24 -13.91 6.44 22.05
N LEU A 25 -13.55 5.87 20.90
CA LEU A 25 -13.01 6.63 19.77
C LEU A 25 -14.06 7.59 19.21
N ARG A 26 -15.32 7.18 19.14
CA ARG A 26 -16.42 8.04 18.73
C ARG A 26 -16.54 9.27 19.62
N GLU A 27 -16.61 9.06 20.94
CA GLU A 27 -16.70 10.14 21.92
C GLU A 27 -15.51 11.10 21.84
N LEU A 28 -14.29 10.59 21.68
CA LEU A 28 -13.09 11.41 21.57
C LEU A 28 -13.06 12.26 20.29
N LEU A 29 -13.55 11.71 19.17
CA LEU A 29 -13.64 12.42 17.90
C LEU A 29 -14.79 13.44 17.87
N ASP A 30 -15.91 13.12 18.52
CA ASP A 30 -17.05 14.04 18.70
C ASP A 30 -16.70 15.20 19.65
N ALA A 31 -15.93 14.94 20.72
CA ALA A 31 -15.48 15.95 21.68
C ALA A 31 -14.47 16.95 21.09
N GLY A 32 -13.82 16.61 19.98
CA GLY A 32 -12.84 17.47 19.29
C GLY A 32 -13.43 18.73 18.65
N ASN A 33 -14.76 18.92 18.71
CA ASN A 33 -15.50 20.09 18.22
C ASN A 33 -15.10 20.52 16.79
N LEU A 34 -14.81 19.55 15.93
CA LEU A 34 -14.29 19.80 14.59
C LEU A 34 -15.36 20.37 13.62
N GLY A 35 -16.56 20.74 14.10
CA GLY A 35 -17.65 21.29 13.30
C GLY A 35 -18.42 20.24 12.48
N GLY A 36 -19.75 20.20 12.58
CA GLY A 36 -20.61 19.27 11.85
C GLY A 36 -20.62 17.83 12.40
N ARG A 37 -21.51 16.97 11.88
CA ARG A 37 -21.65 15.58 12.31
C ARG A 37 -20.40 14.78 11.92
N LEU A 38 -19.83 14.01 12.85
CA LEU A 38 -18.66 13.15 12.61
C LEU A 38 -18.89 12.16 11.45
N GLU A 39 -20.12 11.66 11.35
CA GLU A 39 -20.56 10.74 10.29
C GLU A 39 -20.30 11.31 8.89
N ASN A 40 -20.50 12.61 8.69
CA ASN A 40 -20.28 13.27 7.40
C ASN A 40 -18.81 13.43 7.04
N ARG A 41 -17.91 13.21 7.99
CA ARG A 41 -16.46 13.45 7.86
C ARG A 41 -15.64 12.21 8.10
N MET A 42 -16.29 11.05 8.07
CA MET A 42 -15.64 9.77 8.25
C MET A 42 -15.84 8.90 7.01
N ILE A 43 -14.77 8.24 6.60
CA ILE A 43 -14.82 7.15 5.63
C ILE A 43 -14.28 5.88 6.30
N THR A 44 -15.03 4.80 6.16
CA THR A 44 -14.60 3.46 6.56
C THR A 44 -14.23 2.69 5.31
N VAL A 45 -12.98 2.26 5.21
CA VAL A 45 -12.53 1.39 4.13
C VAL A 45 -12.44 -0.03 4.64
N VAL A 46 -13.23 -0.89 4.01
CA VAL A 46 -13.27 -2.33 4.27
C VAL A 46 -12.34 -3.02 3.27
N TYR A 47 -11.44 -3.88 3.74
CA TYR A 47 -10.48 -4.59 2.90
C TYR A 47 -10.10 -5.95 3.51
N GLY A 48 -9.76 -6.92 2.67
CA GLY A 48 -9.38 -8.26 3.12
C GLY A 48 -8.94 -9.15 1.96
N PRO A 49 -8.25 -10.27 2.22
CA PRO A 49 -7.91 -11.23 1.16
C PRO A 49 -9.12 -12.05 0.66
N ASP A 50 -10.16 -12.15 1.49
CA ASP A 50 -11.40 -12.88 1.28
C ASP A 50 -12.54 -12.32 2.15
N LEU A 51 -13.76 -12.88 2.00
CA LEU A 51 -14.97 -12.45 2.71
C LEU A 51 -15.02 -12.83 4.20
N VAL A 52 -14.05 -13.60 4.70
CA VAL A 52 -13.95 -14.02 6.11
C VAL A 52 -12.95 -13.14 6.85
N ASN A 53 -11.79 -12.90 6.24
CA ASN A 53 -10.67 -12.17 6.83
C ASN A 53 -10.77 -10.66 6.56
N ILE A 54 -11.84 -10.04 7.04
CA ILE A 54 -12.14 -8.62 6.78
C ILE A 54 -11.46 -7.72 7.82
N SER A 55 -10.83 -6.64 7.34
CA SER A 55 -10.25 -5.56 8.12
C SER A 55 -10.94 -4.22 7.80
N TYR A 56 -10.92 -3.31 8.76
CA TYR A 56 -11.54 -1.98 8.65
C TYR A 56 -10.49 -0.90 8.89
N LEU A 57 -10.45 0.12 8.03
CA LEU A 57 -9.69 1.35 8.25
C LEU A 57 -10.66 2.52 8.33
N ASN A 58 -10.74 3.15 9.50
CA ASN A 58 -11.53 4.36 9.69
C ASN A 58 -10.63 5.59 9.54
N LEU A 59 -11.01 6.49 8.64
CA LEU A 59 -10.34 7.77 8.42
C LEU A 59 -11.34 8.89 8.70
N VAL A 60 -10.87 9.93 9.38
CA VAL A 60 -11.66 11.15 9.63
C VAL A 60 -10.95 12.31 8.94
N ALA A 61 -11.67 13.03 8.09
CA ALA A 61 -11.18 14.23 7.46
C ALA A 61 -11.64 15.48 8.23
N PHE A 62 -10.94 16.58 8.02
CA PHE A 62 -11.33 17.85 8.63
C PHE A 62 -12.58 18.45 7.95
N GLN A 63 -12.74 18.23 6.65
CA GLN A 63 -13.81 18.77 5.81
C GLN A 63 -14.67 17.65 5.21
N GLU A 64 -15.97 17.87 5.07
CA GLU A 64 -16.92 16.89 4.50
C GLU A 64 -16.67 16.67 3.00
N GLU A 65 -16.28 17.72 2.28
CA GLU A 65 -16.01 17.71 0.84
C GLU A 65 -14.85 16.74 0.52
N ILE A 66 -13.82 16.74 1.36
CA ILE A 66 -12.67 15.83 1.23
C ILE A 66 -13.14 14.38 1.37
N VAL A 67 -14.05 14.07 2.30
CA VAL A 67 -14.54 12.70 2.46
C VAL A 67 -15.30 12.22 1.23
N LYS A 68 -16.11 13.08 0.61
CA LYS A 68 -16.83 12.73 -0.62
C LYS A 68 -15.86 12.42 -1.76
N GLU A 69 -14.92 13.33 -2.02
CA GLU A 69 -13.91 13.14 -3.07
C GLU A 69 -13.07 11.87 -2.83
N TRP A 70 -12.61 11.65 -1.60
CA TRP A 70 -11.86 10.44 -1.25
C TRP A 70 -12.70 9.17 -1.42
N THR A 71 -13.98 9.22 -1.07
CA THR A 71 -14.86 8.05 -1.22
C THR A 71 -15.01 7.68 -2.69
N ASP A 72 -15.28 8.66 -3.55
CA ASP A 72 -15.48 8.44 -4.98
C ASP A 72 -14.21 7.94 -5.66
N GLU A 73 -13.06 8.55 -5.37
CA GLU A 73 -11.77 8.17 -5.96
C GLU A 73 -11.29 6.80 -5.48
N VAL A 74 -11.37 6.52 -4.17
CA VAL A 74 -10.98 5.22 -3.62
C VAL A 74 -11.92 4.11 -4.13
N PHE A 75 -13.22 4.39 -4.25
CA PHE A 75 -14.18 3.45 -4.82
C PHE A 75 -13.92 3.19 -6.31
N SER A 76 -13.67 4.23 -7.10
CA SER A 76 -13.31 4.13 -8.52
C SER A 76 -12.05 3.28 -8.72
N LEU A 77 -11.01 3.52 -7.91
CA LEU A 77 -9.80 2.71 -7.93
C LEU A 77 -10.04 1.25 -7.56
N ALA A 78 -10.86 0.99 -6.53
CA ALA A 78 -11.14 -0.36 -6.06
C ALA A 78 -12.06 -1.17 -7.00
N THR A 79 -12.91 -0.50 -7.77
CA THR A 79 -13.86 -1.14 -8.71
C THR A 79 -13.37 -1.20 -10.14
N ASN A 80 -12.19 -0.63 -10.44
CA ASN A 80 -11.59 -0.67 -11.75
C ASN A 80 -11.17 -2.11 -12.13
N LEU A 81 -12.01 -2.80 -12.90
CA LEU A 81 -11.78 -4.15 -13.43
C LEU A 81 -10.50 -4.30 -14.26
N LEU A 82 -9.97 -3.23 -14.86
CA LEU A 82 -8.71 -3.29 -15.61
C LEU A 82 -7.50 -3.40 -14.67
N ALA A 83 -7.61 -2.90 -13.43
CA ALA A 83 -6.58 -3.10 -12.42
C ALA A 83 -6.45 -4.57 -11.98
N HIS A 84 -7.46 -5.40 -12.25
CA HIS A 84 -7.42 -6.86 -12.03
C HIS A 84 -6.64 -7.61 -13.13
N ASN A 85 -6.57 -7.07 -14.35
CA ASN A 85 -5.88 -7.69 -15.50
C ASN A 85 -4.52 -7.01 -15.76
N MET A 86 -3.77 -6.76 -14.69
CA MET A 86 -2.49 -6.07 -14.81
C MET A 86 -1.47 -6.91 -15.59
N SER A 87 -0.77 -6.28 -16.54
CA SER A 87 0.35 -6.91 -17.24
C SER A 87 1.49 -7.23 -16.27
N ARG A 88 2.42 -8.10 -16.69
CA ARG A 88 3.63 -8.40 -15.91
C ARG A 88 4.38 -7.11 -15.58
N ASP A 89 4.57 -6.22 -16.55
CA ASP A 89 5.28 -4.95 -16.36
C ASP A 89 4.59 -4.04 -15.33
N ALA A 90 3.26 -3.93 -15.38
CA ALA A 90 2.50 -3.17 -14.39
C ALA A 90 2.62 -3.77 -12.98
N PHE A 91 2.76 -5.09 -12.86
CA PHE A 91 2.99 -5.76 -11.58
C PHE A 91 4.39 -5.45 -11.03
N LEU A 92 5.40 -5.46 -11.89
CA LEU A 92 6.77 -5.09 -11.52
C LEU A 92 6.84 -3.63 -11.06
N GLU A 93 6.20 -2.72 -11.79
CA GLU A 93 6.14 -1.31 -11.43
C GLU A 93 5.45 -1.08 -10.09
N LYS A 94 4.37 -1.82 -9.82
CA LYS A 94 3.68 -1.79 -8.52
C LYS A 94 4.57 -2.28 -7.39
N ALA A 95 5.27 -3.39 -7.59
CA ALA A 95 6.21 -3.93 -6.60
C ALA A 95 7.36 -2.95 -6.30
N TYR A 96 7.91 -2.33 -7.34
CA TYR A 96 8.93 -1.30 -7.21
C TYR A 96 8.42 -0.05 -6.48
N THR A 97 7.22 0.43 -6.84
CA THR A 97 6.57 1.57 -6.17
C THR A 97 6.40 1.31 -4.68
N LYS A 98 5.96 0.11 -4.30
CA LYS A 98 5.83 -0.31 -2.90
C LYS A 98 7.17 -0.26 -2.16
N LEU A 99 8.27 -0.68 -2.78
CA LEU A 99 9.60 -0.60 -2.18
C LEU A 99 10.04 0.84 -1.93
N LYS A 100 9.78 1.76 -2.86
CA LYS A 100 10.10 3.19 -2.68
C LYS A 100 9.27 3.87 -1.60
N LEU A 101 8.04 3.42 -1.37
CA LEU A 101 7.17 3.96 -0.32
C LEU A 101 7.50 3.38 1.06
N GLN A 102 8.02 2.15 1.13
CA GLN A 102 8.37 1.46 2.39
C GLN A 102 9.83 1.67 2.79
N VAL A 103 10.24 2.94 2.87
CA VAL A 103 11.62 3.33 3.20
C VAL A 103 11.82 3.56 4.70
N THR A 104 13.08 3.49 5.14
CA THR A 104 13.48 3.86 6.50
C THR A 104 13.36 5.38 6.70
N PRO A 105 13.40 5.90 7.95
CA PRO A 105 13.41 7.34 8.21
C PRO A 105 14.51 8.11 7.47
N GLU A 106 15.62 7.43 7.16
CA GLU A 106 16.76 7.95 6.38
C GLU A 106 16.52 7.91 4.86
N GLY A 107 15.31 7.53 4.42
CA GLY A 107 14.94 7.48 3.00
C GLY A 107 15.57 6.31 2.24
N ARG A 108 15.92 5.20 2.91
CA ARG A 108 16.54 4.03 2.28
C ARG A 108 15.58 2.84 2.21
N ILE A 109 15.66 2.03 1.15
CA ILE A 109 14.85 0.82 0.97
C ILE A 109 15.45 -0.31 1.82
N PRO A 110 14.71 -0.87 2.80
CA PRO A 110 15.21 -1.97 3.61
C PRO A 110 15.37 -3.25 2.77
N LEU A 111 16.50 -3.93 2.92
CA LEU A 111 16.77 -5.16 2.18
C LEU A 111 15.79 -6.29 2.54
N LYS A 112 15.33 -6.31 3.79
CA LYS A 112 14.26 -7.22 4.25
C LYS A 112 12.97 -7.09 3.45
N SER A 113 12.64 -5.89 2.96
CA SER A 113 11.43 -5.64 2.17
C SER A 113 11.56 -6.29 0.78
N ILE A 114 12.76 -6.28 0.21
CA ILE A 114 13.08 -6.91 -1.09
C ILE A 114 13.02 -8.43 -0.94
N TYR A 115 13.66 -9.00 0.08
CA TYR A 115 13.58 -10.44 0.36
C TYR A 115 12.15 -10.93 0.60
N ARG A 116 11.30 -10.09 1.21
CA ARG A 116 9.88 -10.43 1.40
C ARG A 116 9.11 -10.49 0.08
N LEU A 117 9.45 -9.65 -0.90
CA LEU A 117 8.83 -9.70 -2.24
C LEU A 117 9.29 -10.93 -3.04
N PHE A 118 10.53 -11.37 -2.85
CA PHE A 118 11.14 -12.51 -3.53
C PHE A 118 11.46 -13.64 -2.55
N SER A 119 10.47 -14.03 -1.75
CA SER A 119 10.66 -15.02 -0.67
C SER A 119 10.99 -16.44 -1.17
N ALA A 120 10.76 -16.71 -2.46
CA ALA A 120 10.98 -18.02 -3.07
C ALA A 120 12.47 -18.39 -3.19
N ASP A 121 13.36 -17.44 -3.47
CA ASP A 121 14.79 -17.70 -3.67
C ASP A 121 15.67 -16.54 -3.22
N ARG A 122 16.15 -16.63 -1.98
CA ARG A 122 17.01 -15.61 -1.38
C ARG A 122 18.37 -15.47 -2.07
N LYS A 123 18.98 -16.59 -2.50
CA LYS A 123 20.32 -16.57 -3.10
C LYS A 123 20.27 -15.85 -4.46
N ARG A 124 19.22 -16.09 -5.24
CA ARG A 124 19.02 -15.40 -6.53
C ARG A 124 18.87 -13.90 -6.35
N VAL A 125 18.21 -13.44 -5.28
CA VAL A 125 18.11 -12.00 -4.93
C VAL A 125 19.50 -11.42 -4.61
N GLU A 126 20.30 -12.10 -3.81
CA GLU A 126 21.66 -11.65 -3.46
C GLU A 126 22.56 -11.53 -4.70
N THR A 127 22.58 -12.55 -5.56
CA THR A 127 23.33 -12.53 -6.84
C THR A 127 22.88 -11.41 -7.76
N ALA A 128 21.57 -11.18 -7.87
CA ALA A 128 21.03 -10.14 -8.75
C ALA A 128 21.30 -8.72 -8.22
N LEU A 129 21.35 -8.53 -6.88
CA LEU A 129 21.75 -7.26 -6.28
C LEU A 129 23.23 -6.98 -6.56
N GLU A 130 24.09 -7.98 -6.43
CA GLU A 130 25.51 -7.89 -6.75
C GLU A 130 25.75 -7.56 -8.23
N ALA A 131 25.01 -8.21 -9.14
CA ALA A 131 25.04 -7.89 -10.57
C ALA A 131 24.66 -6.43 -10.87
N CYS A 132 23.78 -5.85 -10.05
CA CYS A 132 23.39 -4.45 -10.14
C CYS A 132 24.36 -3.48 -9.43
N SER A 133 25.48 -3.99 -8.87
CA SER A 133 26.40 -3.25 -8.00
C SER A 133 25.71 -2.62 -6.78
N LEU A 134 24.63 -3.26 -6.31
CA LEU A 134 23.89 -2.87 -5.12
C LEU A 134 24.38 -3.70 -3.93
N PRO A 135 24.37 -3.13 -2.72
CA PRO A 135 24.87 -3.85 -1.56
C PRO A 135 23.92 -5.00 -1.17
N SER A 136 24.39 -6.25 -1.34
CA SER A 136 23.70 -7.48 -0.90
C SER A 136 23.85 -7.75 0.60
N ALA A 137 24.90 -7.21 1.23
CA ALA A 137 25.22 -7.40 2.65
C ALA A 137 24.81 -6.22 3.57
N ARG A 138 24.38 -5.07 3.01
CA ARG A 138 23.94 -3.92 3.82
C ARG A 138 22.45 -4.02 4.15
N VAL A 139 22.04 -3.39 5.25
CA VAL A 139 20.66 -3.45 5.76
C VAL A 139 19.67 -2.68 4.86
N SER A 140 20.14 -1.71 4.06
CA SER A 140 19.30 -0.86 3.24
C SER A 140 20.01 -0.29 2.00
N ILE A 141 19.24 0.02 0.95
CA ILE A 141 19.70 0.56 -0.35
C ILE A 141 19.20 2.00 -0.50
N GLU A 142 19.99 2.89 -1.10
CA GLU A 142 19.53 4.24 -1.43
C GLU A 142 18.59 4.22 -2.63
N ILE A 143 17.50 4.98 -2.58
CA ILE A 143 16.51 5.01 -3.67
C ILE A 143 17.15 5.53 -4.98
N SER A 144 18.07 6.48 -4.88
CA SER A 144 18.81 7.05 -6.01
C SER A 144 19.70 6.03 -6.71
N SER A 145 20.22 5.03 -6.00
CA SER A 145 21.09 4.01 -6.56
C SER A 145 20.34 2.89 -7.28
N TRP A 146 19.00 2.83 -7.15
CA TRP A 146 18.17 1.81 -7.79
C TRP A 146 17.07 2.42 -8.69
N PRO A 147 17.41 2.81 -9.94
CA PRO A 147 16.45 3.33 -10.90
C PRO A 147 15.38 2.30 -11.29
N ALA A 148 14.18 2.79 -11.65
CA ALA A 148 13.02 1.97 -11.98
C ALA A 148 13.33 0.93 -13.07
N LEU A 149 14.03 1.33 -14.14
CA LEU A 149 14.43 0.44 -15.24
C LEU A 149 15.32 -0.71 -14.77
N LYS A 150 16.32 -0.45 -13.91
CA LYS A 150 17.20 -1.49 -13.37
C LYS A 150 16.45 -2.41 -12.40
N CYS A 151 15.50 -1.87 -11.63
CA CYS A 151 14.66 -2.69 -10.77
C CYS A 151 13.71 -3.57 -11.60
N CYS A 152 13.02 -3.02 -12.59
CA CYS A 152 12.13 -3.79 -13.46
C CYS A 152 12.89 -4.86 -14.24
N GLN A 153 14.10 -4.59 -14.74
CA GLN A 153 14.99 -5.60 -15.36
C GLN A 153 15.42 -6.67 -14.34
N PHE A 154 15.86 -6.26 -13.15
CA PHE A 154 16.18 -7.16 -12.04
C PHE A 154 15.00 -8.11 -11.75
N ILE A 155 13.79 -7.59 -11.64
CA ILE A 155 12.63 -8.43 -11.34
C ILE A 155 12.22 -9.27 -12.57
N ALA A 156 12.27 -8.74 -13.79
CA ALA A 156 11.89 -9.49 -14.99
C ALA A 156 12.81 -10.71 -15.27
N GLU A 157 14.11 -10.56 -15.02
CA GLU A 157 15.12 -11.60 -15.24
C GLU A 157 15.24 -12.58 -14.07
N HIS A 158 14.95 -12.14 -12.84
CA HIS A 158 15.23 -12.90 -11.62
C HIS A 158 14.00 -13.27 -10.79
N ALA A 159 12.81 -12.74 -11.09
CA ALA A 159 11.57 -13.30 -10.56
C ALA A 159 11.25 -14.64 -11.24
N PRO A 160 10.59 -15.57 -10.52
CA PRO A 160 10.02 -16.77 -11.13
C PRO A 160 9.00 -16.44 -12.23
#